data_AF-A0A2V9KED3-F1
#
_entry.id   AF-A0A2V9KED3-F1
#
_cell.length_a   1.000
_cell.length_b   1.000
_cell.length_c   1.000
_cell.angle_alpha   90.00
_cell.angle_beta   90.00
_cell.angle_gamma   90.00
#
_symmetry.space_group_name_H-M   'P 1'
#
loop_
_entity.id
_entity.type
_entity.pdbx_description
1 polymer ?
#
loop_
_entity_poly.entity_id
_entity_poly.type
_entity_poly.pdbx_seq_one_letter_code
_entity_poly.pdbx_strand_id
1 'polypeptide(L)'
;MKKIAAFLSFALLAGLASLPSTAVGAPPQAKQRQMKTTEEYNAYKAMNDEKDPGKKISLADAFLDKFKDSDYRDMAYFQKMAAYQQLAKVAEALDAGRKALEINPDSLDVINLEATLIPYYTFKAGDSAAMDVLTHAEADVKHGLDLLSKLTKPENVKQEDWDKAVKSARAGMNTALGYVALQRKDYASANTYLKAATQDNPGEALSSYLLGQAYLYSTPPDYNNAIWNLARAATLAKAAGSANAGEFQKFFDQVYVSRHGSDGGESDVIQQASASAAPPEGFNVPPPERHKPTGNQVLDFFYNMEDTLKLGGDQAKQYWGQVKGQPFASPGQVDSIESAPDGDATLVHIDVTDESKAKDGLYDIVLNDKQADAKYLEKGDPVHFQGTLTDFTLTPSFSAKVDGTIDDDVLTSLSADRKKSKGHTRPKPR
;
A
#
# COMPACT_ATOMS: atom_id res chain seq x y z
N MET A 1 -6.46 -3.55 -22.64
CA MET A 1 -6.43 -4.92 -22.09
C MET A 1 -5.58 -5.82 -23.00
N LYS A 2 -4.30 -6.02 -22.68
CA LYS A 2 -3.42 -6.96 -23.39
C LYS A 2 -2.43 -7.61 -22.42
N LYS A 3 -2.94 -8.50 -21.58
CA LYS A 3 -2.26 -9.71 -21.11
C LYS A 3 -3.36 -10.75 -20.96
N ILE A 4 -3.59 -11.53 -22.02
CA ILE A 4 -4.42 -12.72 -21.93
C ILE A 4 -3.62 -13.66 -21.04
N ALA A 5 -4.07 -13.85 -19.80
CA ALA A 5 -3.55 -14.91 -18.95
C ALA A 5 -3.68 -16.21 -19.74
N ALA A 6 -2.56 -16.90 -19.95
CA ALA A 6 -2.58 -18.21 -20.56
C ALA A 6 -3.33 -19.14 -19.59
N PHE A 7 -4.63 -19.32 -19.85
CA PHE A 7 -5.44 -20.31 -19.14
C PHE A 7 -4.87 -21.68 -19.52
N LEU A 8 -4.20 -22.34 -18.57
CA LEU A 8 -4.14 -23.80 -18.60
C LEU A 8 -5.59 -24.26 -18.41
N SER A 9 -6.24 -24.66 -19.51
CA SER A 9 -7.43 -25.47 -19.40
C SER A 9 -7.01 -26.82 -18.82
N PHE A 10 -7.58 -27.20 -17.67
CA PHE A 10 -7.38 -28.52 -17.08
C PHE A 10 -8.09 -29.63 -17.89
N ALA A 11 -8.80 -29.27 -18.96
CA ALA A 11 -9.59 -30.17 -19.81
C ALA A 11 -8.79 -31.01 -20.83
N LEU A 12 -7.45 -30.97 -20.86
CA LEU A 12 -6.67 -31.79 -21.82
C LEU A 12 -6.42 -33.22 -21.33
N LEU A 13 -7.50 -33.94 -21.03
CA LEU A 13 -7.50 -35.40 -20.78
C LEU A 13 -8.66 -36.05 -21.54
N ALA A 14 -8.72 -35.82 -22.85
CA ALA A 14 -9.58 -36.56 -23.75
C ALA A 14 -8.80 -36.90 -25.02
N GLY A 15 -8.02 -37.99 -24.96
CA GLY A 15 -7.28 -38.52 -26.09
C GLY A 15 -6.77 -39.93 -25.84
N LEU A 16 -7.64 -40.92 -26.09
CA LEU A 16 -7.33 -42.31 -26.49
C LEU A 16 -6.25 -43.08 -25.70
N ALA A 17 -6.67 -43.92 -24.74
CA ALA A 17 -6.27 -45.34 -24.67
C ALA A 17 -6.87 -46.02 -23.42
N SER A 18 -7.62 -47.08 -23.64
CA SER A 18 -7.97 -48.07 -22.61
C SER A 18 -6.72 -48.87 -22.22
N LEU A 19 -6.19 -48.61 -21.03
CA LEU A 19 -5.31 -49.54 -20.30
C LEU A 19 -5.85 -49.72 -18.88
N PRO A 20 -5.83 -50.95 -18.34
CA PRO A 20 -6.29 -51.20 -16.97
C PRO A 20 -5.17 -50.81 -16.00
N SER A 21 -5.37 -49.74 -15.22
CA SER A 21 -4.49 -49.39 -14.11
C SER A 21 -5.09 -49.87 -12.79
N THR A 22 -4.43 -50.84 -12.16
CA THR A 22 -4.71 -51.30 -10.80
C THR A 22 -4.01 -50.42 -9.77
N ALA A 23 -4.80 -49.83 -8.85
CA ALA A 23 -4.45 -49.34 -7.50
C ALA A 23 -3.46 -48.14 -7.42
N VAL A 24 -3.53 -47.15 -6.53
CA VAL A 24 -4.26 -46.84 -5.28
C VAL A 24 -4.57 -45.34 -5.29
N GLY A 25 -5.76 -44.92 -4.84
CA GLY A 25 -6.09 -43.50 -4.61
C GLY A 25 -6.26 -42.67 -5.88
N ALA A 26 -7.15 -43.08 -6.79
CA ALA A 26 -7.47 -42.28 -7.97
C ALA A 26 -8.15 -40.95 -7.53
N PRO A 27 -7.67 -39.78 -7.99
CA PRO A 27 -8.39 -38.52 -7.81
C PRO A 27 -9.79 -38.61 -8.44
N PRO A 28 -10.75 -37.75 -8.05
CA PRO A 28 -12.10 -37.75 -8.62
C PRO A 28 -11.99 -37.76 -10.15
N GLN A 29 -12.47 -38.86 -10.72
CA GLN A 29 -12.34 -39.13 -12.14
C GLN A 29 -13.21 -38.11 -12.87
N ALA A 30 -12.59 -37.27 -13.72
CA ALA A 30 -13.32 -36.28 -14.50
C ALA A 30 -14.49 -36.97 -15.22
N LYS A 31 -15.69 -36.41 -15.08
CA LYS A 31 -16.92 -36.94 -15.70
C LYS A 31 -16.65 -37.27 -17.16
N GLN A 32 -16.67 -38.56 -17.53
CA GLN A 32 -16.43 -38.98 -18.91
C GLN A 32 -17.64 -38.59 -19.77
N ARG A 33 -17.56 -37.41 -20.40
CA ARG A 33 -18.62 -36.90 -21.26
C ARG A 33 -18.63 -37.64 -22.61
N GLN A 34 -19.79 -38.07 -23.07
CA GLN A 34 -19.94 -38.70 -24.39
C GLN A 34 -20.94 -37.91 -25.23
N MET A 35 -20.56 -37.62 -26.48
CA MET A 35 -21.47 -37.03 -27.44
C MET A 35 -22.39 -38.14 -27.95
N LYS A 36 -23.71 -37.94 -27.82
CA LYS A 36 -24.73 -38.95 -28.12
C LYS A 36 -25.06 -38.98 -29.60
N THR A 37 -24.89 -37.87 -30.31
CA THR A 37 -25.16 -37.77 -31.75
C THR A 37 -24.13 -36.94 -32.51
N THR A 38 -24.01 -37.16 -33.82
CA THR A 38 -23.20 -36.31 -34.72
C THR A 38 -23.69 -34.87 -34.74
N GLU A 39 -25.00 -34.66 -34.61
CA GLU A 39 -25.60 -33.33 -34.57
C GLU A 39 -25.19 -32.56 -33.31
N GLU A 40 -25.22 -33.22 -32.15
CA GLU A 40 -24.73 -32.67 -30.88
C GLU A 40 -23.25 -32.32 -30.97
N TYR A 41 -22.43 -33.22 -31.49
CA TYR A 41 -21.00 -32.97 -31.71
C TYR A 41 -20.77 -31.72 -32.59
N ASN A 42 -21.47 -31.62 -33.72
CA ASN A 42 -21.33 -30.49 -34.63
C ASN A 42 -21.77 -29.17 -33.99
N ALA A 43 -22.87 -29.18 -33.23
CA ALA A 43 -23.36 -28.01 -32.51
C ALA A 43 -22.38 -27.55 -31.42
N TYR A 44 -21.86 -28.50 -30.62
CA TYR A 44 -20.86 -28.19 -29.60
C TYR A 44 -19.56 -27.66 -30.22
N LYS A 45 -19.09 -28.29 -31.30
CA LYS A 45 -17.89 -27.84 -32.02
C LYS A 45 -18.06 -26.42 -32.55
N ALA A 46 -19.22 -26.11 -33.17
CA ALA A 46 -19.53 -24.78 -33.66
C ALA A 46 -19.50 -23.73 -32.54
N MET A 47 -20.11 -24.04 -31.39
CA MET A 47 -20.06 -23.19 -30.18
C MET A 47 -18.62 -22.99 -29.68
N ASN A 48 -17.83 -24.06 -29.57
CA ASN A 48 -16.48 -24.02 -29.05
C ASN A 48 -15.54 -23.20 -29.95
N ASP A 49 -15.66 -23.38 -31.26
CA ASP A 49 -14.79 -22.74 -32.26
C ASP A 49 -15.15 -21.26 -32.50
N GLU A 50 -16.39 -20.86 -32.21
CA GLU A 50 -16.85 -19.47 -32.33
C GLU A 50 -15.99 -18.52 -31.48
N LYS A 51 -15.69 -17.35 -32.04
CA LYS A 51 -14.82 -16.33 -31.44
C LYS A 51 -15.58 -15.09 -30.99
N ASP A 52 -16.71 -14.79 -31.62
CA ASP A 52 -17.58 -13.71 -31.18
C ASP A 52 -18.31 -14.11 -29.88
N PRO A 53 -18.14 -13.37 -28.77
CA PRO A 53 -18.77 -13.74 -27.49
C PRO A 53 -20.29 -13.76 -27.54
N GLY A 54 -20.90 -12.83 -28.28
CA GLY A 54 -22.36 -12.76 -28.43
C GLY A 54 -22.92 -13.97 -29.18
N LYS A 55 -22.31 -14.34 -30.31
CA LYS A 55 -22.67 -15.54 -31.06
C LYS A 55 -22.40 -16.82 -30.28
N LYS A 56 -21.29 -16.89 -29.54
CA LYS A 56 -20.98 -18.04 -28.68
C LYS A 56 -22.07 -18.25 -27.63
N ILE A 57 -22.58 -17.19 -27.01
CA ILE A 57 -23.72 -17.25 -26.08
C ILE A 57 -24.95 -17.80 -26.80
N SER A 58 -25.32 -17.26 -27.97
CA SER A 58 -26.48 -17.74 -28.73
C SER A 58 -26.36 -19.21 -29.14
N LEU A 59 -25.17 -19.67 -29.54
CA LEU A 59 -24.91 -21.07 -29.87
C LEU A 59 -24.99 -21.97 -28.64
N ALA A 60 -24.49 -21.51 -27.49
CA ALA A 60 -24.61 -22.23 -26.23
C ALA A 60 -26.06 -22.35 -25.76
N ASP A 61 -26.86 -21.28 -25.89
CA ASP A 61 -28.30 -21.32 -25.60
C ASP A 61 -29.03 -22.29 -26.52
N ALA A 62 -28.77 -22.23 -27.84
CA ALA A 62 -29.34 -23.18 -28.79
C ALA A 62 -28.94 -24.64 -28.49
N PHE A 63 -27.70 -24.87 -28.05
CA PHE A 63 -27.23 -26.19 -27.64
C PHE A 63 -27.99 -26.68 -26.40
N LEU A 64 -28.11 -25.85 -25.37
CA LEU A 64 -28.80 -26.17 -24.11
C LEU A 64 -30.30 -26.44 -24.32
N ASP A 65 -30.95 -25.69 -25.22
CA ASP A 65 -32.36 -25.86 -25.54
C ASP A 65 -32.63 -27.14 -26.33
N LYS A 66 -31.76 -27.44 -27.31
CA LYS A 66 -31.91 -28.58 -28.21
C LYS A 66 -31.49 -29.90 -27.57
N PHE A 67 -30.41 -29.91 -26.78
CA PHE A 67 -29.80 -31.12 -26.22
C PHE A 67 -29.92 -31.15 -24.68
N LYS A 68 -31.17 -31.21 -24.18
CA LYS A 68 -31.50 -31.15 -22.75
C LYS A 68 -30.91 -32.28 -21.90
N ASP A 69 -30.67 -33.43 -22.54
CA ASP A 69 -30.06 -34.60 -21.91
C ASP A 69 -28.57 -34.75 -22.24
N SER A 70 -27.92 -33.74 -22.84
CA SER A 70 -26.50 -33.80 -23.17
C SER A 70 -25.60 -33.88 -21.93
N ASP A 71 -24.53 -34.66 -22.03
CA ASP A 71 -23.50 -34.73 -20.99
C ASP A 71 -22.55 -33.52 -21.03
N TYR A 72 -22.64 -32.67 -22.06
CA TYR A 72 -21.82 -31.47 -22.29
C TYR A 72 -22.50 -30.16 -21.88
N ARG A 73 -23.65 -30.23 -21.19
CA ARG A 73 -24.39 -29.03 -20.74
C ARG A 73 -23.57 -28.15 -19.79
N ASP A 74 -22.78 -28.75 -18.89
CA ASP A 74 -21.87 -28.01 -18.02
C ASP A 74 -20.83 -27.24 -18.82
N MET A 75 -20.30 -27.84 -19.89
CA MET A 75 -19.36 -27.19 -20.80
C MET A 75 -20.01 -26.08 -21.64
N ALA A 76 -21.28 -26.24 -22.05
CA ALA A 76 -22.00 -25.15 -22.72
C ALA A 76 -22.20 -23.95 -21.79
N TYR A 77 -22.54 -24.18 -20.51
CA TYR A 77 -22.57 -23.12 -19.50
C TYR A 77 -21.19 -22.50 -19.23
N PHE A 78 -20.12 -23.30 -19.19
CA PHE A 78 -18.75 -22.78 -19.09
C PHE A 78 -18.37 -21.88 -20.28
N GLN A 79 -18.77 -22.23 -21.51
CA GLN A 79 -18.57 -21.36 -22.68
C GLN A 79 -19.35 -20.04 -22.55
N LYS A 80 -20.58 -20.07 -22.00
CA LYS A 80 -21.32 -18.84 -21.67
C LYS A 80 -20.59 -18.00 -20.63
N MET A 81 -20.10 -18.62 -19.55
CA MET A 81 -19.35 -17.95 -18.49
C MET A 81 -18.12 -17.23 -19.05
N ALA A 82 -17.32 -17.90 -19.88
CA ALA A 82 -16.16 -17.31 -20.54
C ALA A 82 -16.54 -16.18 -21.52
N ALA A 83 -17.64 -16.33 -22.26
CA ALA A 83 -18.13 -15.28 -23.15
C ALA A 83 -18.63 -14.04 -22.38
N TYR A 84 -19.35 -14.24 -21.28
CA TYR A 84 -19.79 -13.14 -20.41
C TYR A 84 -18.63 -12.41 -19.74
N GLN A 85 -17.58 -13.13 -19.31
CA GLN A 85 -16.35 -12.51 -18.83
C GLN A 85 -15.75 -11.57 -19.89
N GLN A 86 -15.64 -12.03 -21.15
CA GLN A 86 -15.08 -11.20 -22.24
C GLN A 86 -15.93 -9.95 -22.53
N LEU A 87 -17.23 -10.02 -22.27
CA LEU A 87 -18.17 -8.90 -22.38
C LEU A 87 -18.23 -8.04 -21.10
N ALA A 88 -17.39 -8.30 -20.10
CA ALA A 88 -17.41 -7.66 -18.78
C ALA A 88 -18.77 -7.77 -18.06
N LYS A 89 -19.52 -8.83 -18.33
CA LYS A 89 -20.82 -9.16 -17.73
C LYS A 89 -20.65 -10.12 -16.56
N VAL A 90 -20.07 -9.63 -15.47
CA VAL A 90 -19.60 -10.47 -14.35
C VAL A 90 -20.75 -11.24 -13.68
N ALA A 91 -21.89 -10.61 -13.45
CA ALA A 91 -23.03 -11.26 -12.80
C ALA A 91 -23.58 -12.43 -13.66
N GLU A 92 -23.72 -12.21 -14.97
CA GLU A 92 -24.17 -13.26 -15.89
C GLU A 92 -23.13 -14.38 -16.04
N ALA A 93 -21.84 -14.05 -15.97
CA ALA A 93 -20.76 -15.04 -15.96
C ALA A 93 -20.87 -15.95 -14.72
N LEU A 94 -21.04 -15.36 -13.53
CA LEU A 94 -21.20 -16.11 -12.27
C LEU A 94 -22.47 -16.97 -12.27
N ASP A 95 -23.60 -16.48 -12.80
CA ASP A 95 -24.82 -17.30 -12.94
C ASP A 95 -24.63 -18.49 -13.89
N ALA A 96 -23.93 -18.28 -15.01
CA ALA A 96 -23.58 -19.38 -15.92
C ALA A 96 -22.62 -20.39 -15.25
N GLY A 97 -21.64 -19.91 -14.48
CA GLY A 97 -20.73 -20.75 -13.69
C GLY A 97 -21.48 -21.62 -12.69
N ARG A 98 -22.39 -21.03 -11.90
CA ARG A 98 -23.26 -21.75 -10.97
C ARG A 98 -24.04 -22.88 -11.66
N LYS A 99 -24.67 -22.60 -12.80
CA LYS A 99 -25.40 -23.62 -13.58
C LYS A 99 -24.50 -24.74 -14.10
N ALA A 100 -23.23 -24.44 -14.40
CA ALA A 100 -22.26 -25.47 -14.75
C ALA A 100 -21.91 -26.34 -13.53
N LEU A 101 -21.70 -25.74 -12.35
CA LEU A 101 -21.38 -26.45 -11.11
C LEU A 101 -22.54 -27.29 -10.56
N GLU A 102 -23.79 -26.85 -10.77
CA GLU A 102 -24.98 -27.68 -10.48
C GLU A 102 -24.98 -29.02 -11.25
N ILE A 103 -24.37 -29.05 -12.45
CA ILE A 103 -24.28 -30.24 -13.31
C ILE A 103 -22.99 -31.04 -13.06
N ASN A 104 -21.91 -30.33 -12.73
CA ASN A 104 -20.59 -30.88 -12.48
C ASN A 104 -19.87 -30.08 -11.38
N PRO A 105 -20.09 -30.44 -10.10
CA PRO A 105 -19.55 -29.68 -8.97
C PRO A 105 -18.02 -29.76 -8.86
N ASP A 106 -17.40 -30.75 -9.49
CA ASP A 106 -15.94 -30.96 -9.45
C ASP A 106 -15.20 -30.27 -10.60
N SER A 107 -15.87 -29.38 -11.34
CA SER A 107 -15.29 -28.69 -12.49
C SER A 107 -14.28 -27.62 -12.07
N LEU A 108 -13.01 -28.01 -11.88
CA LEU A 108 -11.92 -27.09 -11.54
C LEU A 108 -11.77 -25.92 -12.52
N ASP A 109 -12.05 -26.12 -13.83
CA ASP A 109 -12.03 -25.04 -14.82
C ASP A 109 -13.07 -23.95 -14.51
N VAL A 110 -14.27 -24.35 -14.10
CA VAL A 110 -15.36 -23.44 -13.75
C VAL A 110 -15.05 -22.72 -12.43
N ILE A 111 -14.66 -23.47 -11.38
CA ILE A 111 -14.34 -22.90 -10.07
C ILE A 111 -13.16 -21.93 -10.18
N ASN A 112 -12.13 -22.27 -10.96
CA ASN A 112 -10.98 -21.39 -11.15
C ASN A 112 -11.38 -20.11 -11.88
N LEU A 113 -12.23 -20.19 -12.92
CA LEU A 113 -12.74 -19.00 -13.60
C LEU A 113 -13.63 -18.15 -12.67
N GLU A 114 -14.48 -18.78 -11.86
CA GLU A 114 -15.28 -18.11 -10.84
C GLU A 114 -14.40 -17.34 -9.86
N ALA A 115 -13.37 -17.97 -9.31
CA ALA A 115 -12.42 -17.32 -8.41
C ALA A 115 -11.79 -16.06 -9.02
N THR A 116 -11.51 -16.04 -10.33
CA THR A 116 -10.98 -14.83 -10.99
C THR A 116 -12.01 -13.72 -11.16
N LEU A 117 -13.30 -14.04 -11.17
CA LEU A 117 -14.39 -13.10 -11.42
C LEU A 117 -14.93 -12.46 -10.14
N ILE A 118 -14.93 -13.21 -9.03
CA ILE A 118 -15.50 -12.77 -7.75
C ILE A 118 -14.94 -11.42 -7.26
N PRO A 119 -13.62 -11.14 -7.31
CA PRO A 119 -13.10 -9.84 -6.91
C PRO A 119 -13.60 -8.65 -7.75
N TYR A 120 -14.15 -8.92 -8.94
CA TYR A 120 -14.73 -7.91 -9.84
C TYR A 120 -16.26 -7.89 -9.81
N TYR A 121 -16.88 -8.70 -8.95
CA TYR A 121 -18.32 -8.66 -8.75
C TYR A 121 -18.70 -7.38 -8.00
N THR A 122 -19.67 -6.64 -8.54
CA THR A 122 -20.17 -5.41 -7.90
C THR A 122 -21.01 -5.77 -6.67
N PHE A 123 -20.34 -5.92 -5.54
CA PHE A 123 -21.00 -6.15 -4.26
C PHE A 123 -21.70 -4.87 -3.77
N LYS A 124 -22.99 -4.98 -3.45
CA LYS A 124 -23.76 -3.92 -2.80
C LYS A 124 -24.12 -4.36 -1.38
N ALA A 125 -23.53 -3.71 -0.38
CA ALA A 125 -23.82 -4.03 1.01
C ALA A 125 -25.33 -3.89 1.30
N GLY A 126 -25.90 -4.90 1.97
CA GLY A 126 -27.33 -4.95 2.28
C GLY A 126 -28.22 -5.59 1.19
N ASP A 127 -27.67 -5.95 0.03
CA ASP A 127 -28.36 -6.75 -0.98
C ASP A 127 -28.21 -8.25 -0.67
N SER A 128 -29.32 -8.92 -0.34
CA SER A 128 -29.31 -10.35 -0.01
C SER A 128 -28.85 -11.21 -1.18
N ALA A 129 -29.22 -10.86 -2.42
CA ALA A 129 -28.80 -11.61 -3.59
C ALA A 129 -27.28 -11.53 -3.82
N ALA A 130 -26.69 -10.36 -3.52
CA ALA A 130 -25.24 -10.20 -3.57
C ALA A 130 -24.53 -11.06 -2.51
N MET A 131 -25.14 -11.25 -1.34
CA MET A 131 -24.60 -12.12 -0.30
C MET A 131 -24.71 -13.61 -0.62
N ASP A 132 -25.78 -14.01 -1.30
CA ASP A 132 -25.94 -15.38 -1.78
C ASP A 132 -24.85 -15.72 -2.81
N VAL A 133 -24.53 -14.80 -3.74
CA VAL A 133 -23.43 -14.98 -4.70
C VAL A 133 -22.10 -15.21 -3.99
N LEU A 134 -21.76 -14.38 -2.99
CA LEU A 134 -20.50 -14.56 -2.26
C LEU A 134 -20.47 -15.85 -1.44
N THR A 135 -21.63 -16.31 -0.94
CA THR A 135 -21.73 -17.54 -0.14
C THR A 135 -21.56 -18.79 -1.00
N HIS A 136 -22.16 -18.82 -2.18
CA HIS A 136 -21.94 -19.90 -3.14
C HIS A 136 -20.49 -19.94 -3.61
N ALA A 137 -19.95 -18.80 -4.04
CA ALA A 137 -18.57 -18.72 -4.49
C ALA A 137 -17.57 -19.15 -3.41
N GLU A 138 -17.81 -18.82 -2.14
CA GLU A 138 -16.97 -19.30 -1.05
C GLU A 138 -16.96 -20.82 -0.93
N ALA A 139 -18.14 -21.45 -1.00
CA ALA A 139 -18.27 -22.90 -0.93
C ALA A 139 -17.58 -23.57 -2.12
N ASP A 140 -17.85 -23.08 -3.34
CA ASP A 140 -17.31 -23.60 -4.58
C ASP A 140 -15.78 -23.45 -4.62
N VAL A 141 -15.24 -22.29 -4.24
CA VAL A 141 -13.80 -22.04 -4.23
C VAL A 141 -13.08 -22.85 -3.13
N LYS A 142 -13.70 -23.05 -1.96
CA LYS A 142 -13.16 -23.96 -0.93
C LYS A 142 -13.09 -25.40 -1.43
N HIS A 143 -14.13 -25.85 -2.14
CA HIS A 143 -14.13 -27.16 -2.80
C HIS A 143 -13.03 -27.25 -3.87
N GLY A 144 -12.87 -26.20 -4.68
CA GLY A 144 -11.79 -26.10 -5.66
C GLY A 144 -10.39 -26.23 -5.04
N LEU A 145 -10.14 -25.63 -3.88
CA LEU A 145 -8.88 -25.78 -3.16
C LEU A 145 -8.65 -27.22 -2.69
N ASP A 146 -9.69 -27.90 -2.20
CA ASP A 146 -9.62 -29.32 -1.81
C ASP A 146 -9.32 -30.21 -3.03
N LEU A 147 -10.03 -30.02 -4.14
CA LEU A 147 -9.78 -30.71 -5.41
C LEU A 147 -8.35 -30.47 -5.93
N LEU A 148 -7.90 -29.21 -5.91
CA LEU A 148 -6.56 -28.82 -6.34
C LEU A 148 -5.48 -29.50 -5.49
N SER A 149 -5.70 -29.67 -4.19
CA SER A 149 -4.77 -30.36 -3.29
C SER A 149 -4.61 -31.86 -3.57
N LYS A 150 -5.64 -32.47 -4.17
CA LYS A 150 -5.69 -33.90 -4.54
C LYS A 150 -5.24 -34.15 -5.98
N LEU A 151 -5.01 -33.08 -6.75
CA LEU A 151 -4.71 -33.17 -8.16
C LEU A 151 -3.31 -33.72 -8.39
N THR A 152 -3.19 -34.72 -9.26
CA THR A 152 -1.92 -35.33 -9.61
C THR A 152 -1.36 -34.74 -10.90
N LYS A 153 -0.03 -34.57 -10.94
CA LYS A 153 0.66 -34.05 -12.11
C LYS A 153 0.50 -35.02 -13.30
N PRO A 154 0.07 -34.55 -14.49
CA PRO A 154 0.09 -35.37 -15.70
C PRO A 154 1.51 -35.81 -16.08
N GLU A 155 1.66 -36.99 -16.70
CA GLU A 155 2.97 -37.55 -17.09
C GLU A 155 3.71 -36.66 -18.08
N ASN A 156 2.98 -36.02 -19.00
CA ASN A 156 3.50 -35.17 -20.08
C ASN A 156 3.76 -33.71 -19.66
N VAL A 157 3.51 -33.35 -18.40
CA VAL A 157 3.74 -31.99 -17.88
C VAL A 157 5.02 -31.96 -17.04
N LYS A 158 5.88 -30.97 -17.30
CA LYS A 158 7.09 -30.74 -16.50
C LYS A 158 6.72 -30.34 -15.07
N GLN A 159 7.50 -30.77 -14.08
CA GLN A 159 7.22 -30.47 -12.67
C GLN A 159 7.14 -28.96 -12.39
N GLU A 160 8.05 -28.17 -12.98
CA GLU A 160 8.05 -26.71 -12.81
C GLU A 160 6.78 -26.04 -13.35
N ASP A 161 6.34 -26.43 -14.55
CA ASP A 161 5.12 -25.91 -15.16
C ASP A 161 3.89 -26.32 -14.35
N TRP A 162 3.88 -27.54 -13.81
CA TRP A 162 2.84 -28.03 -12.92
C TRP A 162 2.77 -27.24 -11.62
N ASP A 163 3.89 -27.10 -10.92
CA ASP A 163 3.96 -26.38 -9.64
C ASP A 163 3.54 -24.93 -9.82
N LYS A 164 3.94 -24.30 -10.93
CA LYS A 164 3.52 -22.95 -11.30
C LYS A 164 2.01 -22.87 -11.54
N ALA A 165 1.42 -23.82 -12.26
CA ALA A 165 -0.02 -23.86 -12.52
C ALA A 165 -0.81 -24.04 -11.22
N VAL A 166 -0.39 -24.99 -10.36
CA VAL A 166 -1.03 -25.23 -9.06
C VAL A 166 -0.92 -24.02 -8.14
N LYS A 167 0.26 -23.39 -8.04
CA LYS A 167 0.44 -22.15 -7.26
C LYS A 167 -0.44 -21.02 -7.79
N SER A 168 -0.49 -20.84 -9.11
CA SER A 168 -1.32 -19.79 -9.71
C SER A 168 -2.81 -19.98 -9.44
N ALA A 169 -3.32 -21.22 -9.57
CA ALA A 169 -4.71 -21.54 -9.26
C ALA A 169 -5.01 -21.34 -7.77
N ARG A 170 -4.14 -21.85 -6.89
CA ARG A 170 -4.27 -21.69 -5.44
C ARG A 170 -4.22 -20.21 -5.02
N ALA A 171 -3.37 -19.40 -5.63
CA ALA A 171 -3.31 -17.97 -5.38
C ALA A 171 -4.60 -17.25 -5.80
N GLY A 172 -5.15 -17.58 -6.98
CA GLY A 172 -6.43 -17.03 -7.46
C GLY A 172 -7.60 -17.38 -6.54
N MET A 173 -7.71 -18.65 -6.17
CA MET A 173 -8.73 -19.14 -5.23
C MET A 173 -8.63 -18.48 -3.84
N ASN A 174 -7.42 -18.39 -3.28
CA ASN A 174 -7.21 -17.68 -2.02
C ASN A 174 -7.48 -16.17 -2.13
N THR A 175 -7.22 -15.55 -3.29
CA THR A 175 -7.59 -14.14 -3.53
C THR A 175 -9.11 -13.95 -3.50
N ALA A 176 -9.87 -14.87 -4.13
CA ALA A 176 -11.32 -14.85 -4.10
C ALA A 176 -11.89 -15.01 -2.67
N LEU A 177 -11.39 -15.98 -1.90
CA LEU A 177 -11.80 -16.18 -0.51
C LEU A 177 -11.42 -14.99 0.38
N GLY A 178 -10.24 -14.41 0.15
CA GLY A 178 -9.81 -13.18 0.80
C GLY A 178 -10.73 -12.00 0.53
N TYR A 179 -11.15 -11.83 -0.73
CA TYR A 179 -12.12 -10.82 -1.13
C TYR A 179 -13.49 -11.05 -0.46
N VAL A 180 -14.02 -12.29 -0.47
CA VAL A 180 -15.28 -12.62 0.21
C VAL A 180 -15.21 -12.27 1.70
N ALA A 181 -14.13 -12.65 2.37
CA ALA A 181 -13.90 -12.34 3.77
C ALA A 181 -13.85 -10.82 4.03
N LEU A 182 -13.18 -10.04 3.16
CA LEU A 182 -13.18 -8.58 3.21
C LEU A 182 -14.59 -7.99 3.11
N GLN A 183 -15.41 -8.44 2.16
CA GLN A 183 -16.78 -7.94 2.01
C GLN A 183 -17.65 -8.22 3.25
N ARG A 184 -17.35 -9.33 3.95
CA ARG A 184 -17.99 -9.70 5.22
C ARG A 184 -17.34 -9.06 6.46
N LYS A 185 -16.30 -8.25 6.29
CA LYS A 185 -15.51 -7.65 7.36
C LYS A 185 -14.85 -8.68 8.29
N ASP A 186 -14.65 -9.90 7.81
CA ASP A 186 -13.85 -10.93 8.48
C ASP A 186 -12.38 -10.76 8.11
N TYR A 187 -11.76 -9.75 8.72
CA TYR A 187 -10.37 -9.38 8.41
C TYR A 187 -9.35 -10.45 8.82
N ALA A 188 -9.68 -11.29 9.82
CA ALA A 188 -8.80 -12.39 10.24
C ALA A 188 -8.72 -13.47 9.17
N SER A 189 -9.86 -13.90 8.62
CA SER A 189 -9.88 -14.84 7.49
C SER A 189 -9.30 -14.21 6.23
N ALA A 190 -9.61 -12.94 5.96
CA ALA A 190 -9.03 -12.22 4.81
C ALA A 190 -7.50 -12.22 4.87
N ASN A 191 -6.91 -11.85 6.02
CA ASN A 191 -5.47 -11.88 6.24
C ASN A 191 -4.88 -13.28 6.00
N THR A 192 -5.58 -14.34 6.42
CA THR A 192 -5.11 -15.72 6.25
C THR A 192 -5.05 -16.11 4.77
N TYR A 193 -6.15 -15.95 4.03
CA TYR A 193 -6.21 -16.31 2.61
C TYR A 193 -5.30 -15.42 1.76
N LEU A 194 -5.30 -14.10 1.98
CA LEU A 194 -4.53 -13.19 1.15
C LEU A 194 -3.03 -13.31 1.38
N LYS A 195 -2.57 -13.66 2.58
CA LYS A 195 -1.17 -14.03 2.81
C LYS A 195 -0.78 -15.28 2.03
N ALA A 196 -1.62 -16.31 1.99
CA ALA A 196 -1.36 -17.50 1.19
C ALA A 196 -1.30 -17.16 -0.31
N ALA A 197 -2.19 -16.29 -0.79
CA ALA A 197 -2.21 -15.83 -2.17
C ALA A 197 -0.93 -15.08 -2.56
N THR A 198 -0.48 -14.13 -1.73
CA THR A 198 0.74 -13.35 -2.00
C THR A 198 2.02 -14.19 -1.87
N GLN A 199 2.02 -15.25 -1.06
CA GLN A 199 3.12 -16.21 -0.99
C GLN A 199 3.25 -17.06 -2.26
N ASP A 200 2.13 -17.53 -2.81
CA ASP A 200 2.13 -18.34 -4.03
C ASP A 200 2.34 -17.52 -5.31
N ASN A 201 1.84 -16.28 -5.33
CA ASN A 201 1.99 -15.36 -6.45
C ASN A 201 2.33 -13.93 -5.98
N PRO A 202 3.59 -13.68 -5.58
CA PRO A 202 4.02 -12.38 -5.05
C PRO A 202 4.02 -11.26 -6.10
N GLY A 203 3.84 -11.58 -7.39
CA GLY A 203 3.78 -10.61 -8.48
C GLY A 203 2.39 -10.08 -8.80
N GLU A 204 1.35 -10.56 -8.11
CA GLU A 204 -0.03 -10.14 -8.36
C GLU A 204 -0.40 -8.92 -7.51
N ALA A 205 -0.74 -7.81 -8.17
CA ALA A 205 -1.04 -6.54 -7.53
C ALA A 205 -2.34 -6.62 -6.70
N LEU A 206 -3.37 -7.30 -7.21
CA LEU A 206 -4.68 -7.32 -6.54
C LEU A 206 -4.63 -8.01 -5.18
N SER A 207 -3.96 -9.15 -5.07
CA SER A 207 -3.85 -9.88 -3.79
C SER A 207 -3.11 -9.05 -2.73
N SER A 208 -2.06 -8.33 -3.12
CA SER A 208 -1.33 -7.40 -2.24
C SER A 208 -2.22 -6.22 -1.82
N TYR A 209 -3.01 -5.67 -2.75
CA TYR A 209 -3.92 -4.55 -2.47
C TYR A 209 -4.99 -4.94 -1.44
N LEU A 210 -5.61 -6.10 -1.64
CA LEU A 210 -6.61 -6.65 -0.72
C LEU A 210 -5.99 -6.98 0.64
N LEU A 211 -4.77 -7.52 0.66
CA LEU A 211 -4.05 -7.82 1.91
C LEU A 211 -3.77 -6.54 2.70
N GLY A 212 -3.36 -5.47 2.02
CA GLY A 212 -3.17 -4.15 2.63
C GLY A 212 -4.43 -3.62 3.28
N GLN A 213 -5.58 -3.75 2.62
CA GLN A 213 -6.89 -3.41 3.19
C GLN A 213 -7.26 -4.28 4.39
N ALA A 214 -7.02 -5.59 4.32
CA ALA A 214 -7.32 -6.51 5.42
C ALA A 214 -6.55 -6.14 6.69
N TYR A 215 -5.27 -5.79 6.57
CA TYR A 215 -4.47 -5.28 7.69
C TYR A 215 -4.95 -3.91 8.19
N LEU A 216 -5.27 -2.99 7.27
CA LEU A 216 -5.72 -1.64 7.60
C LEU A 216 -7.03 -1.65 8.39
N TYR A 217 -7.97 -2.52 8.03
CA TYR A 217 -9.30 -2.57 8.64
C TYR A 217 -9.40 -3.58 9.79
N SER A 218 -8.33 -4.31 10.10
CA SER A 218 -8.25 -5.15 11.30
C SER A 218 -8.42 -4.32 12.58
N THR A 219 -8.76 -4.98 13.69
CA THR A 219 -8.91 -4.34 15.00
C THR A 219 -7.97 -4.99 16.02
N PRO A 220 -6.88 -4.32 16.46
CA PRO A 220 -6.41 -3.02 15.98
C PRO A 220 -5.84 -3.09 14.55
N PRO A 221 -5.78 -1.96 13.81
CA PRO A 221 -5.12 -1.91 12.51
C PRO A 221 -3.63 -2.24 12.59
N ASP A 222 -3.15 -3.01 11.62
CA ASP A 222 -1.72 -3.24 11.40
C ASP A 222 -1.21 -2.31 10.29
N TYR A 223 -0.94 -1.05 10.67
CA TYR A 223 -0.54 -0.01 9.71
C TYR A 223 0.73 -0.35 8.94
N ASN A 224 1.71 -1.01 9.57
CA ASN A 224 2.98 -1.32 8.93
C ASN A 224 2.78 -2.34 7.81
N ASN A 225 2.09 -3.44 8.09
CA ASN A 225 1.78 -4.41 7.05
C ASN A 225 0.78 -3.87 6.02
N ALA A 226 -0.16 -3.02 6.43
CA ALA A 226 -1.09 -2.36 5.51
C ALA A 226 -0.35 -1.49 4.48
N ILE A 227 0.43 -0.52 4.96
CA ILE A 227 1.19 0.42 4.13
C ILE A 227 2.14 -0.33 3.20
N TRP A 228 2.86 -1.33 3.71
CA TRP A 228 3.78 -2.12 2.89
C TRP A 228 3.07 -2.83 1.74
N ASN A 229 1.96 -3.52 2.01
CA ASN A 229 1.23 -4.27 0.99
C ASN A 229 0.51 -3.35 -0.02
N LEU A 230 0.04 -2.18 0.42
CA LEU A 230 -0.52 -1.16 -0.48
C LEU A 230 0.56 -0.56 -1.40
N ALA A 231 1.74 -0.23 -0.88
CA ALA A 231 2.89 0.22 -1.67
C ALA A 231 3.30 -0.85 -2.71
N ARG A 232 3.35 -2.11 -2.27
CA ARG A 232 3.64 -3.24 -3.15
C ARG A 232 2.58 -3.39 -4.24
N ALA A 233 1.30 -3.24 -3.91
CA ALA A 233 0.24 -3.27 -4.90
C ALA A 233 0.37 -2.15 -5.94
N ALA A 234 0.64 -0.91 -5.50
CA ALA A 234 0.81 0.24 -6.38
C ALA A 234 1.99 0.04 -7.35
N THR A 235 3.13 -0.45 -6.85
CA THR A 235 4.33 -0.72 -7.68
C THR A 235 4.07 -1.82 -8.70
N LEU A 236 3.47 -2.94 -8.29
CA LEU A 236 3.13 -4.06 -9.19
C LEU A 236 2.09 -3.63 -10.25
N ALA A 237 1.06 -2.90 -9.86
CA ALA A 237 0.03 -2.42 -10.77
C ALA A 237 0.61 -1.46 -11.83
N LYS A 238 1.49 -0.55 -11.42
CA LYS A 238 2.22 0.35 -12.32
C LYS A 238 3.11 -0.42 -13.29
N ALA A 239 3.91 -1.37 -12.79
CA ALA A 239 4.79 -2.20 -13.62
C ALA A 239 4.00 -3.06 -14.63
N ALA A 240 2.79 -3.49 -14.26
CA ALA A 240 1.92 -4.27 -15.13
C ALA A 240 1.16 -3.44 -16.17
N GLY A 241 1.15 -2.10 -16.08
CA GLY A 241 0.31 -1.23 -16.91
C GLY A 241 -1.18 -1.41 -16.62
N SER A 242 -1.53 -1.71 -15.37
CA SER A 242 -2.92 -1.91 -14.94
C SER A 242 -3.72 -0.60 -15.02
N ALA A 243 -5.00 -0.69 -15.40
CA ALA A 243 -5.92 0.45 -15.34
C ALA A 243 -6.11 0.98 -13.91
N ASN A 244 -5.94 0.11 -12.90
CA ASN A 244 -6.14 0.45 -11.49
C ASN A 244 -4.88 1.05 -10.83
N ALA A 245 -3.77 1.20 -11.58
CA ALA A 245 -2.49 1.64 -11.00
C ALA A 245 -2.60 3.01 -10.28
N GLY A 246 -3.36 3.95 -10.87
CA GLY A 246 -3.59 5.27 -10.26
C GLY A 246 -4.42 5.21 -8.98
N GLU A 247 -5.42 4.32 -8.92
CA GLU A 247 -6.26 4.15 -7.72
C GLU A 247 -5.48 3.49 -6.58
N PHE A 248 -4.65 2.49 -6.88
CA PHE A 248 -3.83 1.81 -5.88
C PHE A 248 -2.78 2.75 -5.30
N GLN A 249 -2.12 3.56 -6.14
CA GLN A 249 -1.20 4.60 -5.69
C GLN A 249 -1.94 5.58 -4.77
N LYS A 250 -3.04 6.19 -5.24
CA LYS A 250 -3.79 7.16 -4.47
C LYS A 250 -4.22 6.65 -3.09
N PHE A 251 -4.67 5.39 -2.99
CA PHE A 251 -5.08 4.82 -1.71
C PHE A 251 -3.88 4.57 -0.79
N PHE A 252 -2.75 4.12 -1.32
CA PHE A 252 -1.50 4.03 -0.57
C PHE A 252 -1.08 5.40 -0.03
N ASP A 253 -1.03 6.46 -0.86
CA ASP A 253 -0.64 7.81 -0.46
C ASP A 253 -1.53 8.30 0.69
N GLN A 254 -2.85 8.11 0.58
CA GLN A 254 -3.82 8.49 1.61
C GLN A 254 -3.58 7.77 2.94
N VAL A 255 -3.33 6.46 2.91
CA VAL A 255 -3.08 5.67 4.12
C VAL A 255 -1.73 6.04 4.75
N TYR A 256 -0.71 6.25 3.91
CA TYR A 256 0.62 6.70 4.37
C TYR A 256 0.52 8.06 5.05
N VAL A 257 -0.03 9.07 4.38
CA VAL A 257 -0.19 10.42 4.94
C VAL A 257 -1.10 10.43 6.18
N SER A 258 -2.19 9.66 6.18
CA SER A 258 -3.06 9.55 7.35
C SER A 258 -2.35 8.93 8.55
N ARG A 259 -1.38 8.04 8.31
CA ARG A 259 -0.58 7.44 9.37
C ARG A 259 0.56 8.35 9.78
N HIS A 260 1.42 8.73 8.85
CA HIS A 260 2.68 9.46 9.07
C HIS A 260 2.49 10.96 9.35
N GLY A 261 1.41 11.56 8.82
CA GLY A 261 1.12 12.99 8.95
C GLY A 261 1.68 13.86 7.82
N SER A 262 2.48 13.30 6.91
CA SER A 262 2.98 13.93 5.68
C SER A 262 3.31 12.86 4.62
N ASP A 263 3.63 13.30 3.41
CA ASP A 263 4.18 12.49 2.30
C ASP A 263 5.70 12.26 2.41
N GLY A 264 6.34 12.76 3.47
CA GLY A 264 7.78 12.57 3.69
C GLY A 264 8.10 11.09 3.91
N GLY A 265 9.01 10.53 3.09
CA GLY A 265 9.41 9.11 3.16
C GLY A 265 8.55 8.16 2.32
N GLU A 266 7.46 8.64 1.73
CA GLU A 266 6.55 7.82 0.93
C GLU A 266 7.25 7.16 -0.28
N SER A 267 8.09 7.92 -0.98
CA SER A 267 8.89 7.44 -2.12
C SER A 267 9.83 6.31 -1.74
N ASP A 268 10.38 6.34 -0.53
CA ASP A 268 11.35 5.36 -0.06
C ASP A 268 10.63 4.04 0.24
N VAL A 269 9.42 4.10 0.81
CA VAL A 269 8.58 2.91 1.00
C VAL A 269 8.21 2.28 -0.33
N ILE A 270 7.79 3.08 -1.32
CA ILE A 270 7.49 2.60 -2.68
C ILE A 270 8.71 1.94 -3.32
N GLN A 271 9.89 2.55 -3.19
CA GLN A 271 11.12 1.99 -3.72
C GLN A 271 11.45 0.64 -3.06
N GLN A 272 11.38 0.55 -1.74
CA GLN A 272 11.65 -0.69 -0.99
C GLN A 272 10.63 -1.80 -1.33
N ALA A 273 9.35 -1.47 -1.36
CA ALA A 273 8.27 -2.42 -1.66
C ALA A 273 8.29 -2.93 -3.11
N SER A 274 8.86 -2.15 -4.04
CA SER A 274 9.10 -2.60 -5.41
C SER A 274 10.14 -3.72 -5.50
N ALA A 275 11.09 -3.75 -4.57
CA ALA A 275 12.21 -4.68 -4.55
C ALA A 275 11.97 -5.93 -3.69
N SER A 276 11.06 -5.87 -2.71
CA SER A 276 10.82 -6.98 -1.77
C SER A 276 9.34 -7.27 -1.57
N ALA A 277 8.99 -8.55 -1.45
CA ALA A 277 7.64 -8.99 -1.13
C ALA A 277 7.28 -8.77 0.35
N ALA A 278 8.25 -8.91 1.24
CA ALA A 278 8.08 -8.71 2.67
C ALA A 278 8.72 -7.39 3.13
N PRO A 279 8.16 -6.72 4.15
CA PRO A 279 8.79 -5.54 4.74
C PRO A 279 10.18 -5.91 5.31
N PRO A 280 11.15 -4.98 5.28
CA PRO A 280 12.42 -5.18 5.94
C PRO A 280 12.23 -5.33 7.46
N GLU A 281 13.20 -5.95 8.11
CA GLU A 281 13.20 -6.08 9.57
C GLU A 281 13.14 -4.69 10.23
N GLY A 282 12.27 -4.53 11.22
CA GLY A 282 12.08 -3.24 11.91
C GLY A 282 11.30 -2.18 11.12
N PHE A 283 10.71 -2.50 9.96
CA PHE A 283 9.89 -1.56 9.20
C PHE A 283 8.78 -0.96 10.08
N ASN A 284 8.75 0.36 10.16
CA ASN A 284 7.76 1.10 10.92
C ASN A 284 7.46 2.45 10.28
N VAL A 285 6.17 2.76 10.12
CA VAL A 285 5.70 4.10 9.79
C VAL A 285 5.04 4.66 11.05
N PRO A 286 5.75 5.48 11.85
CA PRO A 286 5.22 6.02 13.09
C PRO A 286 4.11 7.04 12.80
N PRO A 287 3.20 7.27 13.76
CA PRO A 287 2.34 8.43 13.70
C PRO A 287 3.17 9.71 13.87
N PRO A 288 2.68 10.88 13.42
CA PRO A 288 3.40 12.12 13.63
C PRO A 288 3.52 12.38 15.13
N GLU A 289 4.75 12.60 15.60
CA GLU A 289 4.98 13.15 16.93
C GLU A 289 4.60 14.63 16.92
N ARG A 290 3.94 15.07 17.99
CA ARG A 290 3.48 16.46 18.15
C ARG A 290 3.77 16.92 19.56
N HIS A 291 4.34 18.11 19.68
CA HIS A 291 4.45 18.77 20.96
C HIS A 291 3.06 19.07 21.54
N LYS A 292 2.95 19.03 22.87
CA LYS A 292 1.72 19.41 23.56
C LYS A 292 1.60 20.94 23.57
N PRO A 293 0.39 21.50 23.39
CA PRO A 293 0.18 22.93 23.57
C PRO A 293 0.66 23.40 24.94
N THR A 294 1.48 24.44 24.96
CA THR A 294 2.04 25.05 26.16
C THR A 294 1.17 26.20 26.68
N GLY A 295 0.33 26.79 25.82
CA GLY A 295 -0.41 28.01 26.11
C GLY A 295 0.41 29.28 25.84
N ASN A 296 1.70 29.17 25.52
CA ASN A 296 2.52 30.25 25.03
C ASN A 296 2.52 30.22 23.49
N GLN A 297 1.88 31.22 22.86
CA GLN A 297 1.71 31.26 21.40
C GLN A 297 3.04 31.25 20.62
N VAL A 298 4.11 31.84 21.16
CA VAL A 298 5.43 31.86 20.50
C VAL A 298 6.05 30.48 20.50
N LEU A 299 6.01 29.79 21.64
CA LEU A 299 6.51 28.40 21.75
C LEU A 299 5.65 27.43 20.96
N ASP A 300 4.32 27.58 21.01
CA ASP A 300 3.40 26.73 20.24
C ASP A 300 3.60 26.90 18.73
N PHE A 301 3.89 28.12 18.27
CA PHE A 301 4.31 28.37 16.88
C PHE A 301 5.63 27.67 16.55
N PHE A 302 6.65 27.83 17.40
CA PHE A 302 7.97 27.23 17.19
C PHE A 302 7.89 25.69 17.12
N TYR A 303 7.20 25.06 18.07
CA TYR A 303 7.00 23.62 18.08
C TYR A 303 6.20 23.13 16.88
N ASN A 304 5.16 23.84 16.46
CA ASN A 304 4.43 23.44 15.24
C ASN A 304 5.32 23.53 13.99
N MET A 305 6.21 24.53 13.93
CA MET A 305 7.19 24.65 12.87
C MET A 305 8.16 23.47 12.89
N GLU A 306 8.76 23.17 14.04
CA GLU A 306 9.64 22.02 14.23
C GLU A 306 8.97 20.70 13.84
N ASP A 307 7.80 20.40 14.39
CA ASP A 307 7.04 19.17 14.14
C ASP A 307 6.76 19.01 12.65
N THR A 308 6.28 20.08 11.99
CA THR A 308 5.91 20.03 10.57
C THR A 308 7.13 19.85 9.68
N LEU A 309 8.24 20.53 9.97
CA LEU A 309 9.45 20.44 9.17
C LEU A 309 10.18 19.11 9.35
N LYS A 310 10.18 18.53 10.55
CA LYS A 310 10.73 17.20 10.83
C LYS A 310 10.02 16.09 10.05
N LEU A 311 8.71 16.22 9.81
CA LEU A 311 7.95 15.26 9.01
C LEU A 311 8.34 15.27 7.52
N GLY A 312 8.94 16.34 7.01
CA GLY A 312 9.37 16.42 5.61
C GLY A 312 8.21 16.37 4.60
N GLY A 313 8.55 16.05 3.35
CA GLY A 313 7.59 15.99 2.25
C GLY A 313 7.17 17.36 1.70
N ASP A 314 6.20 17.35 0.79
CA ASP A 314 5.66 18.57 0.19
C ASP A 314 4.92 19.44 1.21
N GLN A 315 4.30 18.84 2.22
CA GLN A 315 3.67 19.59 3.31
C GLN A 315 4.69 20.44 4.09
N ALA A 316 5.86 19.89 4.43
CA ALA A 316 6.93 20.64 5.06
C ALA A 316 7.46 21.77 4.15
N LYS A 317 7.62 21.51 2.85
CA LYS A 317 8.06 22.52 1.87
C LYS A 317 7.06 23.68 1.76
N GLN A 318 5.77 23.36 1.68
CA GLN A 318 4.71 24.37 1.62
C GLN A 318 4.66 25.20 2.90
N TYR A 319 4.73 24.54 4.06
CA TYR A 319 4.76 25.22 5.35
C TYR A 319 5.97 26.17 5.45
N TRP A 320 7.17 25.70 5.09
CA TRP A 320 8.37 26.53 5.07
C TRP A 320 8.23 27.72 4.12
N GLY A 321 7.65 27.52 2.94
CA GLY A 321 7.39 28.59 1.98
C GLY A 321 6.47 29.69 2.52
N GLN A 322 5.62 29.39 3.51
CA GLN A 322 4.75 30.37 4.17
C GLN A 322 5.45 31.12 5.30
N VAL A 323 6.28 30.44 6.09
CA VAL A 323 6.92 31.03 7.27
C VAL A 323 8.28 31.67 6.99
N LYS A 324 8.97 31.28 5.91
CA LYS A 324 10.24 31.91 5.51
C LYS A 324 10.03 33.39 5.19
N GLY A 325 10.88 34.24 5.77
CA GLY A 325 10.82 35.69 5.66
C GLY A 325 9.81 36.36 6.59
N GLN A 326 9.02 35.59 7.35
CA GLN A 326 8.09 36.15 8.33
C GLN A 326 8.85 36.64 9.57
N PRO A 327 8.35 37.69 10.24
CA PRO A 327 8.88 38.14 11.52
C PRO A 327 8.77 37.05 12.58
N PHE A 328 9.82 36.91 13.39
CA PHE A 328 9.83 36.07 14.57
C PHE A 328 10.55 36.81 15.70
N ALA A 329 9.93 36.82 16.87
CA ALA A 329 10.46 37.44 18.07
C ALA A 329 10.14 36.56 19.28
N SER A 330 11.12 36.38 20.16
CA SER A 330 10.95 35.56 21.35
C SER A 330 11.89 36.02 22.46
N PRO A 331 11.49 35.93 23.73
CA PRO A 331 12.46 35.85 24.81
C PRO A 331 13.23 34.52 24.71
N GLY A 332 14.47 34.50 25.21
CA GLY A 332 15.31 33.31 25.28
C GLY A 332 16.52 33.51 26.19
N GLN A 333 17.38 32.49 26.25
CA GLN A 333 18.67 32.53 26.95
C GLN A 333 19.80 32.23 25.96
N VAL A 334 20.91 32.96 26.05
CA VAL A 334 22.08 32.68 25.22
C VAL A 334 22.69 31.34 25.65
N ASP A 335 22.82 30.38 24.73
CA ASP A 335 23.62 29.17 24.97
C ASP A 335 25.09 29.42 24.62
N SER A 336 25.34 30.01 23.45
CA SER A 336 26.68 30.26 22.94
C SER A 336 26.71 31.39 21.90
N ILE A 337 27.91 31.90 21.61
CA ILE A 337 28.14 32.85 20.53
C ILE A 337 29.31 32.42 19.66
N GLU A 338 29.19 32.68 18.37
CA GLU A 338 30.23 32.44 17.37
C GLU A 338 30.39 33.66 16.45
N SER A 339 31.54 33.81 15.82
CA SER A 339 31.69 34.80 14.74
C SER A 339 31.09 34.23 13.46
N ALA A 340 30.27 35.01 12.75
CA ALA A 340 29.77 34.60 11.45
C ALA A 340 30.94 34.37 10.47
N PRO A 341 30.80 33.48 9.47
CA PRO A 341 31.89 33.15 8.54
C PRO A 341 32.45 34.34 7.75
N ASP A 342 31.64 35.36 7.49
CA ASP A 342 32.01 36.61 6.84
C ASP A 342 32.62 37.65 7.81
N GLY A 343 32.56 37.39 9.12
CA GLY A 343 33.09 38.23 10.18
C GLY A 343 32.31 39.52 10.42
N ASP A 344 31.16 39.72 9.77
CA ASP A 344 30.38 40.96 9.85
C ASP A 344 29.26 40.92 10.91
N ALA A 345 29.01 39.74 11.46
CA ALA A 345 27.97 39.47 12.44
C ALA A 345 28.44 38.52 13.56
N THR A 346 27.69 38.52 14.66
CA THR A 346 27.76 37.52 15.73
C THR A 346 26.61 36.54 15.53
N LEU A 347 26.92 35.25 15.45
CA LEU A 347 25.92 34.19 15.54
C LEU A 347 25.63 33.95 17.01
N VAL A 348 24.42 34.27 17.46
CA VAL A 348 23.98 34.03 18.83
C VAL A 348 23.08 32.79 18.82
N HIS A 349 23.54 31.74 19.49
CA HIS A 349 22.73 30.54 19.72
C HIS A 349 21.84 30.77 20.95
N ILE A 350 20.53 30.63 20.77
CA ILE A 350 19.54 31.00 21.78
C ILE A 350 18.60 29.82 22.07
N ASP A 351 18.41 29.59 23.37
CA ASP A 351 17.47 28.63 23.94
C ASP A 351 16.12 29.30 24.17
N VAL A 352 15.07 28.83 23.49
CA VAL A 352 13.69 29.31 23.69
C VAL A 352 12.82 28.25 24.37
N THR A 353 13.03 26.98 24.05
CA THR A 353 12.32 25.81 24.61
C THR A 353 12.87 25.43 25.99
N ASP A 354 12.19 24.54 26.71
CA ASP A 354 12.71 23.99 27.96
C ASP A 354 13.73 22.88 27.71
N GLU A 355 13.68 22.24 26.54
CA GLU A 355 14.61 21.16 26.16
C GLU A 355 16.02 21.71 25.92
N SER A 356 16.15 22.80 25.15
CA SER A 356 17.43 23.47 24.89
C SER A 356 18.07 24.00 26.16
N LYS A 357 17.30 24.71 27.00
CA LYS A 357 17.77 25.25 28.31
C LYS A 357 18.30 24.17 29.26
N ALA A 358 17.81 22.93 29.13
CA ALA A 358 18.21 21.83 29.99
C ALA A 358 19.50 21.13 29.51
N LYS A 359 20.01 21.44 28.32
CA LYS A 359 21.11 20.70 27.70
C LYS A 359 22.09 21.62 26.96
N ASP A 360 23.27 21.78 27.56
CA ASP A 360 24.38 22.52 26.96
C ASP A 360 24.67 22.12 25.50
N GLY A 361 24.74 23.14 24.63
CA GLY A 361 25.02 22.96 23.21
C GLY A 361 23.84 22.49 22.37
N LEU A 362 22.64 22.37 22.95
CA LEU A 362 21.38 22.26 22.22
C LEU A 362 20.71 23.64 22.23
N TYR A 363 20.51 24.23 21.04
CA TYR A 363 19.88 25.53 20.88
C TYR A 363 18.80 25.49 19.81
N ASP A 364 17.81 26.37 19.96
CA ASP A 364 16.62 26.41 19.10
C ASP A 364 16.74 27.46 17.99
N ILE A 365 17.49 28.53 18.25
CA ILE A 365 17.61 29.68 17.36
C ILE A 365 19.08 29.97 17.10
N VAL A 366 19.39 30.25 15.83
CA VAL A 366 20.66 30.85 15.41
C VAL A 366 20.35 32.26 14.93
N LEU A 367 20.56 33.25 15.79
CA LEU A 367 20.37 34.66 15.46
C LEU A 367 21.64 35.19 14.80
N ASN A 368 21.51 35.72 13.59
CA ASN A 368 22.57 36.44 12.89
C ASN A 368 22.45 37.94 13.22
N ASP A 369 23.26 38.40 14.19
CA ASP A 369 23.16 39.74 14.78
C ASP A 369 24.36 40.63 14.37
N LYS A 370 24.08 41.79 13.77
CA LYS A 370 25.09 42.77 13.33
C LYS A 370 25.35 43.89 14.33
N GLN A 371 24.69 43.90 15.48
CA GLN A 371 24.96 44.87 16.54
C GLN A 371 26.37 44.64 17.08
N ALA A 372 27.17 45.71 17.14
CA ALA A 372 28.59 45.64 17.51
C ALA A 372 28.84 45.04 18.90
N ASP A 373 27.81 45.06 19.76
CA ASP A 373 27.87 44.63 21.14
C ASP A 373 27.41 43.19 21.37
N ALA A 374 26.82 42.52 20.37
CA ALA A 374 26.41 41.12 20.46
C ALA A 374 27.57 40.18 20.86
N LYS A 375 28.80 40.51 20.44
CA LYS A 375 30.04 39.80 20.82
C LYS A 375 30.38 39.80 22.33
N TYR A 376 29.65 40.58 23.15
CA TYR A 376 29.81 40.62 24.60
C TYR A 376 28.76 39.81 25.35
N LEU A 377 27.86 39.12 24.66
CA LEU A 377 26.93 38.18 25.28
C LEU A 377 27.70 36.98 25.84
N GLU A 378 27.17 36.42 26.92
CA GLU A 378 27.69 35.25 27.59
C GLU A 378 26.57 34.23 27.81
N LYS A 379 26.95 32.97 27.99
CA LYS A 379 26.00 31.90 28.26
C LYS A 379 25.13 32.22 29.48
N GLY A 380 23.82 31.99 29.36
CA GLY A 380 22.81 32.23 30.39
C GLY A 380 22.23 33.65 30.39
N ASP A 381 22.73 34.56 29.55
CA ASP A 381 22.16 35.89 29.42
C ASP A 381 20.71 35.84 28.95
N PRO A 382 19.75 36.49 29.64
CA PRO A 382 18.39 36.61 29.17
C PRO A 382 18.33 37.64 28.04
N VAL A 383 17.78 37.23 26.89
CA VAL A 383 17.65 38.09 25.71
C VAL A 383 16.20 38.14 25.24
N HIS A 384 15.82 39.25 24.64
CA HIS A 384 14.67 39.34 23.75
C HIS A 384 15.20 39.71 22.38
N PHE A 385 14.91 38.89 21.38
CA PHE A 385 15.36 39.11 20.02
C PHE A 385 14.17 39.23 19.08
N GLN A 386 14.40 39.91 17.97
CA GLN A 386 13.45 40.04 16.87
C GLN A 386 14.17 39.97 15.54
N GLY A 387 13.52 39.41 14.53
CA GLY A 387 14.09 39.33 13.19
C GLY A 387 13.16 38.61 12.22
N THR A 388 13.75 38.08 11.16
CA THR A 388 13.03 37.32 10.13
C THR A 388 13.59 35.92 9.99
N LEU A 389 12.72 34.92 9.84
CA LEU A 389 13.12 33.52 9.63
C LEU A 389 13.77 33.37 8.24
N THR A 390 15.01 32.90 8.17
CA THR A 390 15.75 32.82 6.89
C THR A 390 16.08 31.40 6.46
N ASP A 391 16.31 30.52 7.42
CA ASP A 391 16.72 29.14 7.19
C ASP A 391 16.38 28.27 8.41
N PHE A 392 16.58 26.96 8.30
CA PHE A 392 16.49 26.05 9.44
C PHE A 392 17.48 24.89 9.29
N THR A 393 17.69 24.15 10.37
CA THR A 393 18.50 22.93 10.40
C THR A 393 17.68 21.85 11.09
N LEU A 394 17.76 20.60 10.62
CA LEU A 394 17.11 19.45 11.24
C LEU A 394 18.08 18.53 11.99
N THR A 395 19.37 18.61 11.66
CA THR A 395 20.40 17.68 12.14
C THR A 395 21.65 18.48 12.54
N PRO A 396 22.25 18.24 13.73
CA PRO A 396 21.93 17.17 14.70
C PRO A 396 20.64 17.39 15.50
N SER A 397 20.12 18.61 15.55
CA SER A 397 18.86 18.99 16.18
C SER A 397 18.15 20.05 15.36
N PHE A 398 16.87 20.30 15.67
CA PHE A 398 16.13 21.37 15.02
C PHE A 398 16.63 22.74 15.50
N SER A 399 16.89 23.66 14.58
CA SER A 399 17.12 25.07 14.91
C SER A 399 16.64 25.98 13.77
N ALA A 400 16.02 27.11 14.09
CA ALA A 400 15.65 28.12 13.10
C ALA A 400 16.70 29.24 13.04
N LYS A 401 17.11 29.65 11.83
CA LYS A 401 17.96 30.82 11.63
C LYS A 401 17.12 32.06 11.50
N VAL A 402 17.53 33.11 12.20
CA VAL A 402 16.85 34.40 12.23
C VAL A 402 17.87 35.48 11.88
N ASP A 403 17.60 36.28 10.86
CA ASP A 403 18.37 37.52 10.63
C ASP A 403 17.67 38.64 11.42
N GLY A 404 18.37 39.23 12.37
CA GLY A 404 17.73 40.12 13.34
C GLY A 404 18.68 40.78 14.34
N THR A 405 18.11 41.21 15.45
CA THR A 405 18.80 41.97 16.51
C THR A 405 18.25 41.59 17.88
N ILE A 406 19.06 41.74 18.91
CA ILE A 406 18.63 41.76 20.31
C ILE A 406 18.16 43.17 20.68
N ASP A 407 17.16 43.27 21.55
CA ASP A 407 16.68 44.55 22.06
C ASP A 407 17.82 45.42 22.61
N ASP A 408 17.95 46.64 22.09
CA ASP A 408 19.07 47.54 22.37
C ASP A 408 19.27 47.79 23.88
N ASP A 409 18.18 47.94 24.63
CA ASP A 409 18.22 48.16 26.08
C ASP A 409 18.80 46.93 26.82
N VAL A 410 18.39 45.73 26.41
CA VAL A 410 18.90 44.46 26.96
C VAL A 410 20.39 44.33 26.63
N LEU A 411 20.75 44.51 25.36
CA LEU A 411 22.14 44.36 24.91
C LEU A 411 23.08 45.40 25.53
N THR A 412 22.62 46.64 25.68
CA THR A 412 23.38 47.70 26.35
C THR A 412 23.62 47.37 27.81
N SER A 413 22.59 46.87 28.52
CA SER A 413 22.69 46.52 29.94
C SER A 413 23.67 45.37 30.19
N LEU A 414 23.64 44.33 29.36
CA LEU A 414 24.52 43.17 29.48
C LEU A 414 25.97 43.48 29.10
N SER A 415 26.18 44.36 28.11
CA SER A 415 27.53 44.65 27.58
C SER A 415 28.31 45.72 28.36
N ALA A 416 27.64 46.58 29.15
CA ALA A 416 28.25 47.77 29.75
C ALA A 416 29.48 47.48 30.64
N ASP A 417 29.42 46.46 31.49
CA ASP A 417 30.54 46.13 32.40
C ASP A 417 31.58 45.20 31.75
N ARG A 418 31.16 44.38 30.79
CA ARG A 418 32.05 43.49 30.02
C ARG A 418 32.97 44.24 29.06
N LYS A 419 32.49 45.37 28.51
CA LYS A 419 33.32 46.30 27.73
C LYS A 419 34.47 46.87 28.55
N LYS A 420 34.24 47.18 29.83
CA LYS A 420 35.27 47.72 30.74
C LYS A 420 36.32 46.68 31.11
N SER A 421 35.92 45.41 31.29
CA SER A 421 36.84 44.33 31.66
C SER A 421 37.75 43.89 30.51
N LYS A 422 37.24 43.82 29.26
CA LYS A 422 38.05 43.46 28.07
C LYS A 422 38.99 44.58 27.60
N GLY A 423 38.75 45.83 27.98
CA GLY A 423 39.60 46.99 27.66
C GLY A 423 40.86 47.16 28.52
N HIS A 424 40.96 46.46 29.66
CA HIS A 424 42.15 46.49 30.52
C HIS A 424 43.15 45.40 30.12
N THR A 425 43.98 45.68 29.11
CA THR A 425 45.23 44.94 28.94
C THR A 425 46.17 45.29 30.11
N ARG A 426 46.53 44.27 30.89
CA ARG A 426 47.46 44.37 32.02
C ARG A 426 48.74 45.08 31.57
N PRO A 427 49.20 46.17 32.22
CA PRO A 427 50.43 46.84 31.81
C PRO A 427 51.61 45.86 31.95
N LYS A 428 52.45 45.78 30.90
CA LYS A 428 53.65 44.95 30.89
C LYS A 428 54.51 45.28 32.12
N PRO A 429 54.92 44.28 32.93
CA PRO A 429 55.87 44.52 34.01
C PRO A 429 57.22 44.95 33.39
N ARG A 430 57.81 46.01 33.95
CA ARG A 430 59.12 46.55 33.55
C ARG A 430 60.25 45.63 33.97
#